data_AF-A0A1A8PLS9-F1
#
_entry.id   AF-A0A1A8PLS9-F1
#
_cell.length_a   1.000
_cell.length_b   1.000
_cell.length_c   1.000
_cell.angle_alpha   90.00
_cell.angle_beta   90.00
_cell.angle_gamma   90.00
#
_symmetry.space_group_name_H-M   'P 1'
#
loop_
_entity.id
_entity.type
_entity.pdbx_description
1 polymer ?
#
loop_
_entity_poly.entity_id
_entity_poly.type
_entity_poly.pdbx_seq_one_letter_code
_entity_poly.pdbx_strand_id
1 'polypeptide(L)'
;RVSTLAGVGTQGTDKEGGAMGPQQPISSPWDLTLGTAGGAEDNVLWIAMAGTHQIWALFLTDGKLPKGSESKAGMCVRWAGSGNEENRNNAYPHKAGFAQPSGLASAPEEPWSCLFVADSESSTVRTLALKDGAVKHLVGGERDPLNLFAFGDVDGKGVDAKLQHPLGVAWAAEQKLLYVADSYNHK
;
A
#
# COMPACT_ATOMS: atom_id res chain seq x y z
N ARG A 1 -22.26 3.40 -16.90
CA ARG A 1 -21.39 4.51 -17.37
C ARG A 1 -20.10 4.42 -16.59
N VAL A 2 -18.94 4.55 -17.23
CA VAL A 2 -17.62 4.54 -16.58
C VAL A 2 -17.06 5.97 -16.61
N SER A 3 -16.41 6.40 -15.53
CA SER A 3 -15.76 7.72 -15.42
C SER A 3 -14.39 7.59 -14.78
N THR A 4 -13.41 8.35 -15.28
CA THR A 4 -12.06 8.39 -14.72
C THR A 4 -12.04 9.21 -13.44
N LEU A 5 -11.56 8.60 -12.34
CA LEU A 5 -11.34 9.29 -11.06
C LEU A 5 -9.89 9.75 -10.91
N ALA A 6 -8.92 8.95 -11.37
CA ALA A 6 -7.50 9.28 -11.36
C ALA A 6 -6.79 8.76 -12.61
N GLY A 7 -5.77 9.48 -13.07
CA GLY A 7 -4.93 9.07 -14.20
C GLY A 7 -5.23 9.82 -15.50
N VAL A 8 -4.19 9.96 -16.31
CA VAL A 8 -4.21 10.68 -17.61
C VAL A 8 -4.20 9.74 -18.83
N GLY A 9 -4.26 8.42 -18.60
CA GLY A 9 -4.28 7.40 -19.66
C GLY A 9 -2.91 6.95 -20.17
N THR A 10 -1.81 7.49 -19.62
CA THR A 10 -0.44 7.05 -19.88
C THR A 10 0.29 6.77 -18.57
N GLN A 11 1.31 5.91 -18.62
CA GLN A 11 2.12 5.60 -17.44
C GLN A 11 2.91 6.84 -17.00
N GLY A 12 2.68 7.29 -15.77
CA GLY A 12 3.35 8.44 -15.18
C GLY A 12 4.68 8.11 -14.51
N THR A 13 5.49 9.14 -14.26
CA THR A 13 6.74 9.07 -13.47
C THR A 13 6.70 9.94 -12.21
N ASP A 14 5.56 10.60 -11.95
CA ASP A 14 5.35 11.39 -10.74
C ASP A 14 5.32 10.46 -9.51
N LYS A 15 6.08 10.83 -8.48
CA LYS A 15 6.24 10.10 -7.21
C LYS A 15 5.67 10.88 -6.02
N GLU A 16 5.16 12.08 -6.24
CA GLU A 16 4.64 13.00 -5.22
C GLU A 16 3.12 13.11 -5.30
N GLY A 17 2.61 13.44 -6.49
CA GLY A 17 1.22 13.76 -6.71
C GLY A 17 0.82 15.15 -6.19
N GLY A 18 -0.49 15.35 -6.00
CA GLY A 18 -1.08 16.62 -5.56
C GLY A 18 -1.92 17.32 -6.64
N ALA A 19 -2.03 16.76 -7.84
CA ALA A 19 -3.00 17.22 -8.82
C ALA A 19 -4.39 16.61 -8.56
N MET A 20 -5.40 17.21 -9.18
CA MET A 20 -6.73 16.61 -9.28
C MET A 20 -6.64 15.31 -10.07
N GLY A 21 -7.39 14.29 -9.66
CA GLY A 21 -7.23 12.91 -10.11
C GLY A 21 -7.18 12.75 -11.64
N PRO A 22 -8.14 13.26 -12.43
CA PRO A 22 -8.11 13.14 -13.90
C PRO A 22 -6.92 13.85 -14.57
N GLN A 23 -6.22 14.72 -13.85
CA GLN A 23 -5.02 15.44 -14.30
C GLN A 23 -3.74 14.85 -13.69
N GLN A 24 -3.84 13.95 -12.72
CA GLN A 24 -2.70 13.36 -12.01
C GLN A 24 -2.14 12.18 -12.82
N PRO A 25 -0.89 12.22 -13.30
CA PRO A 25 -0.22 11.04 -13.81
C PRO A 25 -0.05 10.02 -12.68
N ILE A 26 -0.39 8.76 -12.97
CA ILE A 26 -0.23 7.62 -12.07
C ILE A 26 0.43 6.47 -12.84
N SER A 27 1.00 5.50 -12.14
CA SER A 27 1.78 4.42 -12.76
C SER A 27 1.30 3.06 -12.30
N SER A 28 0.55 2.38 -13.17
CA SER A 28 0.07 1.01 -12.95
C SER A 28 -0.60 0.80 -11.57
N PRO A 29 -1.72 1.49 -11.28
CA PRO A 29 -2.49 1.20 -10.07
C PRO A 29 -3.00 -0.25 -10.13
N TRP A 30 -2.68 -1.04 -9.11
CA TRP A 30 -2.91 -2.49 -9.14
C TRP A 30 -4.09 -2.93 -8.28
N ASP A 31 -4.24 -2.34 -7.09
CA ASP A 31 -5.36 -2.61 -6.18
C ASP A 31 -5.82 -1.34 -5.46
N LEU A 32 -7.07 -1.38 -4.99
CA LEU A 32 -7.80 -0.27 -4.41
C LEU A 32 -8.59 -0.73 -3.19
N THR A 33 -8.57 0.06 -2.12
CA THR A 33 -9.48 -0.18 -0.98
C THR A 33 -9.98 1.15 -0.40
N LEU A 34 -11.25 1.17 0.02
CA LEU A 34 -11.80 2.33 0.71
C LEU A 34 -11.24 2.42 2.13
N GLY A 35 -11.13 3.63 2.64
CA GLY A 35 -10.88 3.84 4.04
C GLY A 35 -10.87 5.30 4.43
N THR A 36 -10.39 5.54 5.65
CA THR A 36 -10.53 6.82 6.30
C THR A 36 -9.16 7.46 6.56
N ALA A 37 -9.00 8.70 6.11
CA ALA A 37 -7.85 9.55 6.39
C ALA A 37 -8.32 10.89 6.97
N GLY A 38 -8.43 10.93 8.31
CA GLY A 38 -8.75 12.14 9.07
C GLY A 38 -10.07 12.80 8.67
N GLY A 39 -11.10 12.64 9.51
CA GLY A 39 -12.40 13.28 9.28
C GLY A 39 -13.50 12.25 9.05
N ALA A 40 -14.16 12.33 7.88
CA ALA A 40 -15.31 11.51 7.53
C ALA A 40 -14.91 10.06 7.20
N GLU A 41 -15.79 9.12 7.56
CA GLU A 41 -15.66 7.70 7.21
C GLU A 41 -15.61 7.50 5.69
N ASP A 42 -14.72 6.62 5.24
CA ASP A 42 -14.52 6.26 3.83
C ASP A 42 -14.23 7.45 2.89
N ASN A 43 -13.53 8.47 3.41
CA ASN A 43 -13.19 9.67 2.65
C ASN A 43 -12.00 9.53 1.69
N VAL A 44 -11.32 8.38 1.66
CA VAL A 44 -10.17 8.13 0.81
C VAL A 44 -10.26 6.78 0.12
N LEU A 45 -9.85 6.76 -1.15
CA LEU A 45 -9.51 5.54 -1.87
C LEU A 45 -7.99 5.33 -1.81
N TRP A 46 -7.56 4.29 -1.11
CA TRP A 46 -6.16 3.87 -1.04
C TRP A 46 -5.80 3.10 -2.31
N ILE A 47 -4.59 3.33 -2.82
CA ILE A 47 -4.13 2.80 -4.10
C ILE A 47 -2.77 2.15 -3.93
N ALA A 48 -2.66 0.87 -4.30
CA ALA A 48 -1.38 0.21 -4.49
C ALA A 48 -0.82 0.62 -5.85
N MET A 49 0.15 1.53 -5.84
CA MET A 49 0.76 2.10 -7.04
C MET A 49 2.01 1.29 -7.40
N ALA A 50 1.79 0.13 -8.02
CA ALA A 50 2.84 -0.83 -8.35
C ALA A 50 3.96 -0.19 -9.19
N GLY A 51 3.59 0.59 -10.21
CA GLY A 51 4.53 1.13 -11.19
C GLY A 51 5.46 2.23 -10.67
N THR A 52 5.22 2.77 -9.48
CA THR A 52 6.18 3.64 -8.77
C THR A 52 6.57 3.11 -7.40
N HIS A 53 6.21 1.87 -7.05
CA HIS A 53 6.51 1.24 -5.77
C HIS A 53 6.05 2.07 -4.55
N GLN A 54 4.78 2.48 -4.56
CA GLN A 54 4.21 3.41 -3.57
C GLN A 54 2.78 3.06 -3.18
N ILE A 55 2.34 3.59 -2.04
CA ILE A 55 0.92 3.62 -1.64
C ILE A 55 0.41 5.06 -1.78
N TRP A 56 -0.66 5.24 -2.54
CA TRP A 56 -1.27 6.52 -2.86
C TRP A 56 -2.66 6.65 -2.24
N ALA A 57 -3.13 7.89 -2.16
CA ALA A 57 -4.44 8.26 -1.66
C ALA A 57 -5.13 9.16 -2.68
N LEU A 58 -6.34 8.79 -3.07
CA LEU A 58 -7.29 9.68 -3.76
C LEU A 58 -8.35 10.12 -2.75
N PHE A 59 -8.39 11.42 -2.45
CA PHE A 59 -9.39 11.99 -1.56
C PHE A 59 -10.76 12.05 -2.24
N LEU A 60 -11.76 11.39 -1.67
CA LEU A 60 -13.14 11.42 -2.15
C LEU A 60 -13.91 12.61 -1.57
N THR A 61 -13.55 13.02 -0.36
CA THR A 61 -13.95 14.30 0.25
C THR A 61 -12.71 15.03 0.76
N ASP A 62 -12.87 16.29 1.18
CA ASP A 62 -11.82 17.00 1.89
C ASP A 62 -11.35 16.17 3.12
N GLY A 63 -10.05 16.14 3.36
CA GLY A 63 -9.44 15.32 4.40
C GLY A 63 -7.95 15.58 4.56
N LYS A 64 -7.26 14.76 5.34
CA LYS A 64 -5.79 14.85 5.49
C LYS A 64 -5.14 13.52 5.84
N LEU A 65 -3.96 13.29 5.29
CA LEU A 65 -3.10 12.19 5.71
C LEU A 65 -2.46 12.49 7.08
N PRO A 66 -2.03 11.46 7.83
CA PRO A 66 -1.27 11.64 9.06
C PRO A 66 -0.05 12.55 8.86
N LYS A 67 0.05 13.59 9.69
CA LYS A 67 1.15 14.60 9.64
C LYS A 67 1.26 15.36 8.30
N GLY A 68 0.25 15.29 7.44
CA GLY A 68 0.17 16.01 6.17
C GLY A 68 -0.68 17.28 6.23
N SER A 69 -0.66 18.06 5.14
CA SER A 69 -1.59 19.17 4.91
C SER A 69 -2.99 18.67 4.54
N GLU A 70 -3.98 19.54 4.67
CA GLU A 70 -5.31 19.26 4.10
C GLU A 70 -5.22 19.03 2.59
N SER A 71 -6.03 18.09 2.11
CA SER A 71 -6.22 17.75 0.71
C SER A 71 -7.68 17.92 0.36
N LYS A 72 -7.93 18.48 -0.82
CA LYS A 72 -9.29 18.70 -1.34
C LYS A 72 -9.85 17.44 -1.97
N ALA A 73 -11.17 17.33 -1.98
CA ALA A 73 -11.88 16.30 -2.72
C ALA A 73 -11.38 16.24 -4.17
N GLY A 74 -11.06 15.04 -4.64
CA GLY A 74 -10.50 14.73 -5.95
C GLY A 74 -8.98 14.84 -6.05
N MET A 75 -8.25 15.28 -5.02
CA MET A 75 -6.78 15.28 -5.06
C MET A 75 -6.22 13.87 -4.92
N CYS A 76 -5.21 13.55 -5.73
CA CYS A 76 -4.51 12.27 -5.71
C CYS A 76 -3.03 12.48 -5.34
N VAL A 77 -2.56 11.87 -4.27
CA VAL A 77 -1.25 12.14 -3.68
C VAL A 77 -0.60 10.88 -3.13
N ARG A 78 0.72 10.79 -3.16
CA ARG A 78 1.46 9.71 -2.50
C ARG A 78 1.33 9.84 -0.98
N TRP A 79 0.96 8.73 -0.33
CA TRP A 79 0.97 8.63 1.13
C TRP A 79 2.27 8.03 1.66
N ALA A 80 2.72 6.87 1.14
CA ALA A 80 3.92 6.18 1.59
C ALA A 80 4.73 5.60 0.43
N GLY A 81 6.04 5.43 0.66
CA GLY A 81 6.98 4.94 -0.34
C GLY A 81 7.82 6.06 -0.97
N SER A 82 9.14 5.89 -0.94
CA SER A 82 10.13 6.76 -1.59
C SER A 82 10.06 6.68 -3.12
N GLY A 83 9.48 5.59 -3.63
CA GLY A 83 9.44 5.21 -5.03
C GLY A 83 10.75 4.63 -5.56
N ASN A 84 11.67 4.25 -4.68
CA ASN A 84 12.67 3.24 -4.98
C ASN A 84 12.08 1.86 -4.70
N GLU A 85 12.49 0.87 -5.49
CA GLU A 85 12.12 -0.53 -5.32
C GLU A 85 12.97 -1.15 -4.19
N GLU A 86 12.38 -1.30 -3.01
CA GLU A 86 13.07 -1.77 -1.81
C GLU A 86 12.11 -2.52 -0.85
N ASN A 87 12.65 -3.42 -0.03
CA ASN A 87 11.96 -3.98 1.13
C ASN A 87 12.20 -3.15 2.42
N ARG A 88 12.13 -1.82 2.30
CA ARG A 88 12.53 -0.91 3.40
C ARG A 88 11.35 -0.48 4.25
N ASN A 89 11.38 -0.89 5.52
CA ASN A 89 10.46 -0.42 6.55
C ASN A 89 10.94 0.89 7.19
N ASN A 90 10.03 1.78 7.59
CA ASN A 90 10.39 3.04 8.25
C ASN A 90 9.24 3.65 9.05
N ALA A 91 9.56 4.35 10.14
CA ALA A 91 8.59 5.13 10.91
C ALA A 91 8.08 6.37 10.16
N TYR A 92 8.84 6.87 9.16
CA TYR A 92 8.44 7.98 8.31
C TYR A 92 7.98 7.43 6.94
N PRO A 93 6.72 7.65 6.52
CA PRO A 93 6.14 6.99 5.35
C PRO A 93 6.91 7.24 4.05
N HIS A 94 7.43 8.47 3.86
CA HIS A 94 8.19 8.84 2.65
C HIS A 94 9.61 8.25 2.61
N LYS A 95 10.10 7.70 3.73
CA LYS A 95 11.41 7.03 3.83
C LYS A 95 11.32 5.52 3.79
N ALA A 96 10.11 4.95 3.85
CA ALA A 96 9.90 3.55 3.52
C ALA A 96 10.02 3.37 1.99
N GLY A 97 10.39 2.19 1.53
CA GLY A 97 10.39 1.80 0.12
C GLY A 97 9.55 0.53 -0.03
N PHE A 98 8.72 0.45 -1.06
CA PHE A 98 7.95 -0.77 -1.41
C PHE A 98 8.61 -1.41 -2.63
N ALA A 99 8.15 -2.60 -2.99
CA ALA A 99 8.59 -3.32 -4.18
C ALA A 99 7.37 -3.95 -4.88
N GLN A 100 6.79 -3.15 -5.79
CA GLN A 100 5.61 -3.52 -6.59
C GLN A 100 4.42 -3.93 -5.69
N PRO A 101 3.91 -3.01 -4.83
CA PRO A 101 2.74 -3.29 -4.02
C PRO A 101 1.55 -3.59 -4.94
N SER A 102 0.90 -4.73 -4.74
CA SER A 102 -0.11 -5.25 -5.66
C SER A 102 -1.44 -5.63 -5.00
N GLY A 103 -1.51 -5.64 -3.67
CA GLY A 103 -2.74 -5.94 -2.94
C GLY A 103 -2.87 -5.14 -1.65
N LEU A 104 -4.09 -4.72 -1.31
CA LEU A 104 -4.42 -3.92 -0.14
C LEU A 104 -5.60 -4.51 0.64
N ALA A 105 -5.52 -4.47 1.97
CA ALA A 105 -6.66 -4.72 2.83
C ALA A 105 -6.68 -3.73 4.00
N SER A 106 -7.83 -3.09 4.22
CA SER A 106 -8.01 -2.15 5.33
C SER A 106 -8.42 -2.88 6.61
N ALA A 107 -7.76 -2.57 7.73
CA ALA A 107 -8.09 -3.01 9.08
C ALA A 107 -8.13 -1.77 10.00
N PRO A 108 -9.18 -0.93 9.88
CA PRO A 108 -9.25 0.36 10.56
C PRO A 108 -9.48 0.23 12.08
N GLU A 109 -10.01 -0.90 12.53
CA GLU A 109 -10.31 -1.15 13.93
C GLU A 109 -9.06 -1.33 14.79
N GLU A 110 -9.14 -0.89 16.04
CA GLU A 110 -8.08 -1.13 17.03
C GLU A 110 -8.08 -2.61 17.45
N PRO A 111 -6.91 -3.23 17.68
CA PRO A 111 -5.59 -2.60 17.83
C PRO A 111 -4.75 -2.52 16.53
N TRP A 112 -5.31 -2.82 15.36
CA TRP A 112 -4.54 -2.86 14.11
C TRP A 112 -4.35 -1.46 13.51
N SER A 113 -5.46 -0.73 13.28
CA SER A 113 -5.47 0.62 12.70
C SER A 113 -4.47 0.78 11.54
N CYS A 114 -4.55 -0.10 10.54
CA CYS A 114 -3.56 -0.19 9.47
C CYS A 114 -4.15 -0.61 8.11
N LEU A 115 -3.37 -0.39 7.06
CA LEU A 115 -3.50 -1.10 5.80
C LEU A 115 -2.50 -2.26 5.76
N PHE A 116 -2.96 -3.44 5.40
CA PHE A 116 -2.10 -4.53 4.95
C PHE A 116 -1.76 -4.35 3.48
N VAL A 117 -0.50 -4.64 3.13
CA VAL A 117 0.04 -4.49 1.77
C VAL A 117 0.72 -5.79 1.37
N ALA A 118 0.27 -6.41 0.28
CA ALA A 118 1.02 -7.43 -0.43
C ALA A 118 2.09 -6.74 -1.29
N ASP A 119 3.35 -6.90 -0.91
CA ASP A 119 4.49 -6.26 -1.57
C ASP A 119 5.24 -7.32 -2.38
N SER A 120 4.92 -7.38 -3.67
CA SER A 120 5.08 -8.60 -4.48
C SER A 120 6.54 -8.93 -4.78
N GLU A 121 7.32 -7.96 -5.27
CA GLU A 121 8.72 -8.18 -5.65
C GLU A 121 9.60 -8.44 -4.42
N SER A 122 9.26 -7.88 -3.25
CA SER A 122 9.96 -8.21 -2.00
C SER A 122 9.52 -9.54 -1.38
N SER A 123 8.45 -10.15 -1.90
CA SER A 123 7.81 -11.34 -1.34
C SER A 123 7.47 -11.18 0.15
N THR A 124 6.91 -10.02 0.50
CA THR A 124 6.53 -9.70 1.87
C THR A 124 5.07 -9.26 1.98
N VAL A 125 4.55 -9.34 3.20
CA VAL A 125 3.36 -8.59 3.62
C VAL A 125 3.79 -7.54 4.62
N ARG A 126 3.23 -6.34 4.49
CA ARG A 126 3.58 -5.18 5.32
C ARG A 126 2.35 -4.51 5.89
N THR A 127 2.52 -3.81 7.00
CA THR A 127 1.48 -2.95 7.57
C THR A 127 1.87 -1.49 7.38
N LEU A 128 0.93 -0.65 6.98
CA LEU A 128 1.05 0.81 6.95
C LEU A 128 0.04 1.39 7.94
N ALA A 129 0.53 1.96 9.04
CA ALA A 129 -0.31 2.44 10.13
C ALA A 129 -1.12 3.69 9.72
N LEU A 130 -2.44 3.65 9.90
CA LEU A 130 -3.36 4.75 9.58
C LEU A 130 -3.15 5.96 10.50
N LYS A 131 -2.59 5.76 11.70
CA LYS A 131 -2.41 6.81 12.71
C LYS A 131 -1.23 7.74 12.42
N ASP A 132 -0.11 7.21 11.95
CA ASP A 132 1.15 7.96 11.83
C ASP A 132 1.94 7.69 10.54
N GLY A 133 1.46 6.78 9.68
CA GLY A 133 2.09 6.41 8.42
C GLY A 133 3.29 5.49 8.56
N ALA A 134 3.55 4.90 9.74
CA ALA A 134 4.67 3.98 9.90
C ALA A 134 4.46 2.71 9.06
N VAL A 135 5.46 2.36 8.24
CA VAL A 135 5.51 1.11 7.49
C VAL A 135 6.33 0.10 8.29
N LYS A 136 5.72 -1.05 8.58
CA LYS A 136 6.33 -2.13 9.35
C LYS A 136 6.20 -3.47 8.62
N HIS A 137 7.18 -4.32 8.86
CA HIS A 137 7.20 -5.71 8.40
C HIS A 137 6.12 -6.53 9.12
N LEU A 138 5.47 -7.46 8.41
CA LEU A 138 4.60 -8.47 8.99
C LEU A 138 5.18 -9.88 8.82
N VAL A 139 5.32 -10.34 7.58
CA VAL A 139 5.86 -11.68 7.23
C VAL A 139 6.60 -11.66 5.89
N GLY A 140 7.44 -12.67 5.65
CA GLY A 140 8.16 -12.86 4.39
C GLY A 140 9.48 -12.11 4.31
N GLY A 141 10.23 -12.35 3.24
CA GLY A 141 11.47 -11.65 2.92
C GLY A 141 12.60 -11.87 3.93
N GLU A 142 13.47 -10.87 4.04
CA GLU A 142 14.64 -10.81 4.93
C GLU A 142 14.85 -9.39 5.49
N ARG A 143 15.89 -9.23 6.34
CA ARG A 143 16.19 -7.94 7.01
C ARG A 143 16.92 -6.93 6.12
N ASP A 144 17.63 -7.38 5.09
CA ASP A 144 18.30 -6.47 4.16
C ASP A 144 17.25 -5.76 3.30
N PRO A 145 17.09 -4.44 3.40
CA PRO A 145 16.08 -3.71 2.63
C PRO A 145 16.33 -3.72 1.12
N LEU A 146 17.53 -4.10 0.66
CA LEU A 146 17.85 -4.20 -0.76
C LEU A 146 17.72 -5.63 -1.31
N ASN A 147 17.50 -6.63 -0.44
CA ASN A 147 17.31 -7.99 -0.88
C ASN A 147 15.85 -8.23 -1.31
N LEU A 148 15.63 -8.33 -2.61
CA LEU A 148 14.34 -8.66 -3.23
C LEU A 148 14.22 -10.15 -3.61
N PHE A 149 15.26 -10.97 -3.35
CA PHE A 149 15.32 -12.37 -3.75
C PHE A 149 15.05 -13.33 -2.59
N ALA A 150 14.53 -12.82 -1.47
CA ALA A 150 14.25 -13.58 -0.26
C ALA A 150 12.88 -14.30 -0.28
N PHE A 151 12.59 -15.03 -1.37
CA PHE A 151 11.34 -15.75 -1.59
C PHE A 151 11.45 -17.25 -1.31
N GLY A 152 10.31 -17.95 -1.28
CA GLY A 152 10.21 -19.39 -1.09
C GLY A 152 8.80 -19.80 -0.64
N ASP A 153 8.62 -21.05 -0.22
CA ASP A 153 7.35 -21.61 0.25
C ASP A 153 7.56 -22.25 1.63
N VAL A 154 7.53 -21.43 2.68
CA VAL A 154 7.82 -21.88 4.05
C VAL A 154 6.86 -21.20 5.02
N ASP A 155 6.09 -22.02 5.73
CA ASP A 155 5.32 -21.55 6.87
C ASP A 155 6.25 -21.17 8.03
N GLY A 156 6.03 -20.00 8.63
CA GLY A 156 6.88 -19.49 9.69
C GLY A 156 6.33 -18.23 10.35
N LYS A 157 7.15 -17.60 11.19
CA LYS A 157 6.80 -16.33 11.85
C LYS A 157 7.73 -15.23 11.39
N GLY A 158 7.16 -14.07 11.06
CA GLY A 158 7.94 -12.92 10.63
C GLY A 158 8.80 -13.25 9.41
N VAL A 159 10.11 -13.00 9.51
CA VAL A 159 11.08 -13.24 8.43
C VAL A 159 11.36 -14.71 8.16
N ASP A 160 10.97 -15.63 9.06
CA ASP A 160 11.18 -17.06 8.85
C ASP A 160 10.16 -17.63 7.86
N ALA A 161 8.98 -16.98 7.73
CA ALA A 161 8.04 -17.29 6.66
C ALA A 161 8.64 -16.90 5.30
N LYS A 162 8.28 -17.65 4.26
CA LYS A 162 8.64 -17.33 2.87
C LYS A 162 7.38 -17.40 2.01
N LEU A 163 7.22 -16.35 1.23
CA LEU A 163 6.19 -16.19 0.20
C LEU A 163 6.88 -16.11 -1.16
N GLN A 164 6.12 -16.20 -2.24
CA GLN A 164 6.61 -15.98 -3.58
C GLN A 164 5.62 -15.14 -4.39
N HIS A 165 5.98 -13.87 -4.57
CA HIS A 165 5.25 -12.89 -5.37
C HIS A 165 3.74 -12.81 -5.00
N PRO A 166 3.40 -12.52 -3.73
CA PRO A 166 2.02 -12.42 -3.29
C PRO A 166 1.34 -11.22 -3.95
N LEU A 167 0.14 -11.43 -4.50
CA LEU A 167 -0.61 -10.38 -5.22
C LEU A 167 -1.82 -9.87 -4.45
N GLY A 168 -2.34 -10.62 -3.49
CA GLY A 168 -3.59 -10.29 -2.81
C GLY A 168 -3.51 -10.48 -1.31
N VAL A 169 -4.21 -9.61 -0.59
CA VAL A 169 -4.46 -9.75 0.85
C VAL A 169 -5.93 -9.46 1.14
N ALA A 170 -6.53 -10.17 2.10
CA ALA A 170 -7.89 -9.94 2.55
C ALA A 170 -7.98 -10.05 4.08
N TRP A 171 -8.45 -8.98 4.72
CA TRP A 171 -8.60 -8.92 6.17
C TRP A 171 -9.97 -9.45 6.61
N ALA A 172 -9.98 -10.41 7.54
CA ALA A 172 -11.19 -10.96 8.14
C ALA A 172 -11.29 -10.54 9.61
N ALA A 173 -11.92 -9.38 9.85
CA ALA A 173 -12.02 -8.74 11.18
C ALA A 173 -12.58 -9.66 12.28
N GLU A 174 -13.62 -10.44 11.99
CA GLU A 174 -14.26 -11.35 12.95
C GLU A 174 -13.30 -12.46 13.43
N GLN A 175 -12.45 -12.95 12.53
CA GLN A 175 -11.48 -14.01 12.80
C GLN A 175 -10.14 -13.46 13.27
N LYS A 176 -9.89 -12.17 13.06
CA LYS A 176 -8.61 -11.50 13.32
C LYS A 176 -7.48 -12.13 12.51
N LEU A 177 -7.80 -12.54 11.27
CA LEU A 177 -6.89 -13.20 10.35
C LEU A 177 -6.72 -12.39 9.07
N LEU A 178 -5.50 -12.41 8.54
CA LEU A 178 -5.18 -11.92 7.21
C LEU A 178 -4.97 -13.12 6.29
N TYR A 179 -5.74 -13.18 5.21
CA TYR A 179 -5.54 -14.15 4.14
C TYR A 179 -4.60 -13.54 3.09
N VAL A 180 -3.64 -14.31 2.61
CA VAL A 180 -2.66 -13.90 1.60
C VAL A 180 -2.79 -14.84 0.41
N ALA A 181 -2.89 -14.29 -0.80
CA ALA A 181 -2.84 -15.06 -2.05
C ALA A 181 -1.37 -15.14 -2.52
N ASP A 182 -0.70 -16.23 -2.16
CA ASP A 182 0.72 -16.46 -2.41
C ASP A 182 0.94 -17.03 -3.81
N SER A 183 0.94 -16.11 -4.77
CA SER A 183 0.51 -16.41 -6.14
C SER A 183 1.43 -17.36 -6.90
N TYR A 184 2.75 -17.25 -6.72
CA TYR A 184 3.70 -18.12 -7.42
C TYR A 184 3.97 -19.44 -6.69
N ASN A 185 3.61 -19.53 -5.40
CA ASN A 185 3.53 -20.82 -4.70
C ASN A 185 2.20 -21.55 -4.95
N HIS A 186 1.25 -20.90 -5.62
CA HIS A 186 -0.08 -21.43 -5.94
C HIS A 186 -0.91 -21.78 -4.70
N LYS A 187 -0.90 -20.90 -3.69
CA LYS A 187 -1.62 -21.06 -2.41
C LYS A 187 -2.44 -19.83 -2.03
#